data_AF-A0A0B3W0I9-F1
#
_entry.id   AF-A0A0B3W0I9-F1
#
_cell.length_a   1.000
_cell.length_b   1.000
_cell.length_c   1.000
_cell.angle_alpha   90.00
_cell.angle_beta   90.00
_cell.angle_gamma   90.00
#
_symmetry.space_group_name_H-M   'P 1'
#
loop_
_entity.id
_entity.type
_entity.pdbx_description
1 polymer ?
#
loop_
_entity_poly.entity_id
_entity_poly.type
_entity_poly.pdbx_seq_one_letter_code
_entity_poly.pdbx_strand_id
1 'polypeptide(L)'
;MKKEYFFEMGFRGLTLIFWPIIIYKWIFIPNIYMERNSFLIFSILAIIYIINIGISQAKYKFLDNIVIYYRISTLISFILTLASFLLYPTNITLMWLKVLFIFIYFYISFKNVYTYKIEECVVGMISAVLLLVISICY
;
A
#
# COMPACT_ATOMS: atom_id res chain seq x y z
N MET A 1 -7.42 -3.75 -22.40
CA MET A 1 -6.02 -3.35 -22.73
C MET A 1 -5.60 -1.93 -22.31
N LYS A 2 -5.87 -0.82 -23.03
CA LYS A 2 -5.28 0.51 -22.67
C LYS A 2 -5.62 0.99 -21.24
N LYS A 3 -6.86 0.75 -20.77
CA LYS A 3 -7.29 1.14 -19.42
C LYS A 3 -6.68 0.27 -18.31
N GLU A 4 -6.66 -1.06 -18.49
CA GLU A 4 -6.02 -2.00 -17.55
C GLU A 4 -4.55 -1.64 -17.34
N TYR A 5 -3.83 -1.42 -18.45
CA TYR A 5 -2.42 -1.05 -18.42
C TYR A 5 -2.18 0.28 -17.68
N PHE A 6 -3.05 1.28 -17.88
CA PHE A 6 -2.96 2.54 -17.15
C PHE A 6 -3.10 2.34 -15.63
N PHE A 7 -4.09 1.55 -15.20
CA PHE A 7 -4.29 1.25 -13.77
C PHE A 7 -3.17 0.40 -13.19
N GLU A 8 -2.61 -0.52 -13.97
CA GLU A 8 -1.45 -1.32 -13.57
C GLU A 8 -0.20 -0.44 -13.38
N MET A 9 0.10 0.42 -14.34
CA MET A 9 1.25 1.33 -14.24
C MET A 9 1.07 2.34 -13.11
N GLY A 10 -0.14 2.85 -12.89
CA GLY A 10 -0.44 3.71 -11.74
C GLY A 10 -0.19 3.00 -10.41
N PHE A 11 -0.58 1.73 -10.31
CA PHE A 11 -0.33 0.92 -9.11
C PHE A 11 1.15 0.66 -8.87
N ARG A 12 1.88 0.25 -9.91
CA ARG A 12 3.34 0.03 -9.85
C ARG A 12 4.08 1.33 -9.49
N GLY A 13 3.64 2.47 -10.03
CA GLY A 13 4.20 3.77 -9.67
C GLY A 13 4.03 4.09 -8.19
N LEU A 14 2.82 3.90 -7.65
CA LEU A 14 2.56 4.11 -6.21
C LEU A 14 3.41 3.18 -5.34
N THR A 15 3.48 1.89 -5.68
CA THR A 15 4.30 0.94 -4.92
C THR A 15 5.79 1.26 -4.98
N LEU A 16 6.30 1.74 -6.11
CA LEU A 16 7.67 2.19 -6.24
C LEU A 16 7.98 3.45 -5.43
N ILE A 17 7.06 4.42 -5.37
CA ILE A 17 7.26 5.66 -4.60
C ILE A 17 7.23 5.41 -3.09
N PHE A 18 6.48 4.41 -2.64
CA PHE A 18 6.36 4.06 -1.22
C PHE A 18 7.70 3.71 -0.57
N TRP A 19 8.53 2.89 -1.23
CA TRP A 19 9.77 2.38 -0.64
C TRP A 19 10.84 3.46 -0.38
N PRO A 20 11.14 4.38 -1.31
CA PRO A 20 12.01 5.52 -1.06
C PRO A 20 11.58 6.38 0.13
N ILE A 21 10.27 6.52 0.39
CA ILE A 21 9.78 7.29 1.55
C ILE A 21 10.15 6.59 2.86
N ILE A 22 10.01 5.27 2.94
CA ILE A 22 10.45 4.49 4.10
C ILE A 22 11.97 4.60 4.29
N ILE A 23 12.73 4.40 3.21
CA ILE A 23 14.19 4.46 3.22
C ILE A 23 14.67 5.85 3.68
N TYR A 24 14.00 6.92 3.23
CA TYR A 24 14.32 8.28 3.63
C TYR A 24 14.31 8.45 5.15
N LYS A 25 13.26 7.97 5.81
CA LYS A 25 13.10 8.07 7.27
C LYS A 25 14.15 7.25 8.05
N TRP A 26 14.68 6.17 7.47
CA TRP A 26 15.70 5.33 8.11
C TRP A 26 17.13 5.84 7.94
N ILE A 27 17.46 6.40 6.77
CA ILE A 27 18.84 6.79 6.45
C ILE A 27 19.13 8.25 6.81
N PHE A 28 18.15 9.13 6.64
CA PHE A 28 18.37 10.57 6.75
C PHE A 28 17.96 11.11 8.12
N ILE A 29 18.47 12.30 8.44
CA ILE A 29 18.12 13.02 9.66
C ILE A 29 16.63 13.38 9.60
N PRO A 30 15.83 13.03 10.62
CA PRO A 30 14.39 13.23 10.62
C PRO A 30 14.03 14.71 10.50
N ASN A 31 13.16 15.02 9.54
CA ASN A 31 12.64 16.37 9.30
C ASN A 31 11.12 16.32 9.18
N ILE A 32 10.44 16.87 10.18
CA ILE A 32 8.97 16.81 10.30
C ILE A 32 8.24 17.37 9.07
N TYR A 33 8.79 18.40 8.42
CA TYR A 33 8.16 19.01 7.25
C TYR A 33 8.27 18.10 6.03
N MET A 34 9.44 17.49 5.82
CA MET A 34 9.66 16.56 4.72
C MET A 34 8.80 15.31 4.90
N GLU A 35 8.81 14.73 6.09
CA GLU A 35 8.02 13.54 6.43
C GLU A 35 6.51 13.77 6.24
N ARG A 36 6.00 14.90 6.72
CA ARG A 36 4.58 15.27 6.55
C ARG A 36 4.22 15.47 5.09
N ASN A 37 5.06 16.18 4.34
CA ASN A 37 4.80 16.43 2.91
C ASN A 37 4.85 15.15 2.09
N SER A 38 5.83 14.26 2.35
CA SER A 38 5.93 12.95 1.70
C SER A 38 4.70 12.08 1.98
N PHE A 39 4.23 12.04 3.24
CA PHE A 39 3.00 11.36 3.60
C PHE A 39 1.78 11.93 2.85
N LEU A 40 1.61 13.26 2.84
CA LEU A 40 0.47 13.91 2.20
C LEU A 40 0.44 13.67 0.68
N ILE A 41 1.57 13.82 0.00
CA ILE A 41 1.67 13.58 -1.44
C ILE A 41 1.31 12.14 -1.76
N PHE A 42 1.88 11.18 -1.03
CA PHE A 42 1.60 9.76 -1.24
C PHE A 42 0.12 9.43 -1.01
N SER A 43 -0.43 9.88 0.11
CA SER A 43 -1.82 9.58 0.49
C SER A 43 -2.82 10.20 -0.49
N ILE A 44 -2.60 11.43 -0.96
CA ILE A 44 -3.45 12.06 -1.99
C ILE A 44 -3.44 11.23 -3.29
N LEU A 45 -2.26 10.86 -3.78
CA LEU A 45 -2.14 10.07 -5.01
C LEU A 45 -2.79 8.69 -4.86
N ALA A 46 -2.60 8.02 -3.72
CA ALA A 46 -3.20 6.72 -3.43
C ALA A 46 -4.72 6.80 -3.33
N ILE A 47 -5.28 7.82 -2.68
CA ILE A 47 -6.73 8.03 -2.59
C ILE A 47 -7.33 8.30 -3.97
N ILE A 48 -6.70 9.16 -4.78
CA ILE A 48 -7.12 9.41 -6.17
C ILE A 48 -7.15 8.10 -6.97
N TYR A 49 -6.13 7.26 -6.82
CA TYR A 49 -6.08 5.96 -7.47
C TYR A 49 -7.23 5.03 -7.03
N ILE A 50 -7.47 4.91 -5.72
CA ILE A 50 -8.55 4.06 -5.17
C ILE A 50 -9.93 4.53 -5.67
N ILE A 51 -10.17 5.83 -5.73
CA ILE A 51 -11.44 6.38 -6.24
C ILE A 51 -11.58 6.07 -7.74
N ASN A 52 -10.53 6.31 -8.53
CA ASN A 52 -10.56 6.08 -9.97
C ASN A 52 -10.77 4.60 -10.34
N ILE A 53 -10.10 3.68 -9.64
CA ILE A 53 -10.29 2.24 -9.88
C ILE A 53 -11.69 1.79 -9.48
N GLY A 54 -12.23 2.31 -8.37
CA GLY A 54 -13.59 2.03 -7.92
C GLY A 54 -14.67 2.49 -8.91
N ILE A 55 -14.58 3.74 -9.38
CA ILE A 55 -15.53 4.29 -10.38
C ILE A 55 -15.43 3.52 -11.70
N SER A 56 -14.21 3.24 -12.17
CA SER A 56 -14.02 2.52 -13.43
C SER A 56 -14.53 1.08 -13.33
N GLN A 57 -14.38 0.41 -12.19
CA GLN A 57 -14.90 -0.93 -11.99
C GLN A 57 -16.42 -0.96 -11.99
N ALA A 58 -17.06 -0.01 -11.31
CA ALA A 58 -18.52 0.10 -11.28
C ALA A 58 -19.12 0.31 -12.67
N LYS A 59 -18.44 1.09 -13.53
CA LYS A 59 -18.91 1.41 -14.88
C LYS A 59 -18.60 0.32 -15.93
N TYR A 60 -17.44 -0.32 -15.85
CA TYR A 60 -16.92 -1.13 -16.96
C TYR A 60 -16.59 -2.58 -16.60
N LYS A 61 -16.57 -2.97 -15.32
CA LYS A 61 -16.22 -4.33 -14.84
C LYS A 61 -15.01 -4.93 -15.58
N PHE A 62 -13.94 -4.15 -15.66
CA PHE A 62 -12.83 -4.42 -16.57
C PHE A 62 -11.69 -5.21 -15.92
N LEU A 63 -11.69 -5.35 -14.59
CA LEU A 63 -10.74 -6.16 -13.83
C LEU A 63 -11.50 -7.17 -12.97
N ASP A 64 -10.84 -8.27 -12.64
CA ASP A 64 -11.33 -9.18 -11.61
C ASP A 64 -11.37 -8.45 -10.27
N ASN A 65 -12.48 -8.60 -9.56
CA ASN A 65 -12.68 -7.98 -8.25
C ASN A 65 -11.53 -8.30 -7.28
N ILE A 66 -10.91 -9.47 -7.44
CA ILE A 66 -9.84 -9.92 -6.57
C ILE A 66 -8.52 -9.15 -6.74
N VAL A 67 -8.22 -8.72 -7.97
CA VAL A 67 -7.07 -7.86 -8.28
C VAL A 67 -7.30 -6.47 -7.68
N ILE A 68 -8.54 -5.98 -7.71
CA ILE A 68 -8.92 -4.70 -7.11
C ILE A 68 -8.80 -4.77 -5.59
N TYR A 69 -9.31 -5.82 -4.95
CA TYR A 69 -9.19 -5.98 -3.50
C TYR A 69 -7.73 -6.03 -3.05
N TYR A 70 -6.88 -6.74 -3.79
CA TYR A 70 -5.44 -6.72 -3.56
C TYR A 70 -4.88 -5.29 -3.61
N ARG A 71 -5.08 -4.57 -4.72
CA ARG A 71 -4.54 -3.20 -4.90
C ARG A 71 -5.07 -2.19 -3.88
N ILE A 72 -6.31 -2.33 -3.43
CA ILE A 72 -6.87 -1.47 -2.39
C ILE A 72 -6.25 -1.81 -1.03
N SER A 73 -6.16 -3.11 -0.70
CA SER A 73 -5.58 -3.55 0.58
C SER A 73 -4.11 -3.18 0.74
N THR A 74 -3.33 -3.22 -0.36
CA THR A 74 -1.93 -2.81 -0.39
C THR A 74 -1.82 -1.31 -0.09
N LEU A 75 -2.61 -0.47 -0.78
CA LEU A 75 -2.52 0.99 -0.65
C LEU A 75 -3.00 1.46 0.71
N ILE A 76 -4.04 0.85 1.28
CA ILE A 76 -4.49 1.17 2.64
C ILE A 76 -3.40 0.79 3.64
N SER A 77 -2.80 -0.39 3.53
CA SER A 77 -1.68 -0.79 4.40
C SER A 77 -0.50 0.18 4.30
N PHE A 78 -0.20 0.65 3.08
CA PHE A 78 0.89 1.59 2.85
C PHE A 78 0.61 2.96 3.48
N ILE A 79 -0.61 3.50 3.31
CA ILE A 79 -1.02 4.75 3.95
C ILE A 79 -0.93 4.64 5.47
N LEU A 80 -1.43 3.55 6.06
CA LEU A 80 -1.40 3.35 7.51
C LEU A 80 0.01 3.16 8.04
N THR A 81 0.86 2.45 7.30
CA THR A 81 2.27 2.31 7.63
C THR A 81 2.93 3.68 7.65
N LEU A 82 2.80 4.48 6.60
CA LEU A 82 3.40 5.82 6.55
C LEU A 82 2.82 6.75 7.63
N ALA A 83 1.51 6.68 7.91
CA ALA A 83 0.88 7.49 8.95
C ALA A 83 1.44 7.15 10.33
N SER A 84 1.58 5.87 10.66
CA SER A 84 2.17 5.43 11.93
C SER A 84 3.65 5.78 12.00
N PHE A 85 4.38 5.52 10.92
CA PHE A 85 5.84 5.58 10.92
C PHE A 85 6.40 7.01 10.85
N LEU A 86 5.76 7.89 10.06
CA LEU A 86 6.21 9.26 9.85
C LEU A 86 5.57 10.24 10.84
N LEU A 87 4.26 10.12 11.10
CA LEU A 87 3.53 11.16 11.83
C LEU A 87 3.28 10.81 13.30
N TYR A 88 2.90 9.57 13.59
CA TYR A 88 2.42 9.17 14.92
C TYR A 88 3.09 7.88 15.42
N PRO A 89 4.42 7.85 15.60
CA PRO A 89 5.14 6.63 15.99
C PRO A 89 4.72 6.11 17.37
N THR A 90 4.33 7.00 18.28
CA THR A 90 3.93 6.65 19.65
C THR A 90 2.45 6.30 19.80
N ASN A 91 1.65 6.41 18.73
CA ASN A 91 0.21 6.17 18.83
C ASN A 91 -0.13 4.67 18.72
N ILE A 92 -0.40 4.06 19.87
CA ILE A 92 -0.71 2.62 20.02
C ILE A 92 -1.93 2.23 19.19
N THR A 93 -2.97 3.07 19.13
CA THR A 93 -4.20 2.75 18.37
C THR A 93 -3.92 2.62 16.88
N LEU A 94 -3.11 3.54 16.33
CA LEU A 94 -2.69 3.52 14.93
C LEU A 94 -1.77 2.33 14.65
N MET A 95 -0.96 1.93 15.63
CA MET A 95 -0.08 0.76 15.54
C MET A 95 -0.87 -0.54 15.39
N TRP A 96 -1.88 -0.76 16.24
CA TRP A 96 -2.74 -1.95 16.11
C TRP A 96 -3.51 -1.96 14.78
N LEU A 97 -3.99 -0.78 14.36
CA LEU A 97 -4.73 -0.64 13.12
C LEU A 97 -3.83 -0.93 11.91
N LYS A 98 -2.58 -0.43 11.84
CA LYS A 98 -1.66 -0.81 10.75
C LYS A 98 -1.39 -2.30 10.72
N VAL A 99 -1.18 -2.95 11.86
CA VAL A 99 -0.85 -4.39 11.94
C VAL A 99 -2.02 -5.22 11.41
N LEU A 100 -3.24 -4.88 11.82
CA LEU A 100 -4.46 -5.51 11.32
C LEU A 100 -4.55 -5.42 9.79
N PHE A 101 -4.33 -4.23 9.21
CA PHE A 101 -4.37 -4.05 7.76
C PHE A 101 -3.25 -4.77 7.03
N ILE A 102 -2.05 -4.86 7.61
CA ILE A 102 -0.95 -5.65 7.04
C ILE A 102 -1.32 -7.15 7.02
N PHE A 103 -2.00 -7.67 8.05
CA PHE A 103 -2.51 -9.04 8.02
C PHE A 103 -3.61 -9.25 6.97
N ILE A 104 -4.54 -8.31 6.80
CA ILE A 104 -5.55 -8.35 5.72
C ILE A 104 -4.84 -8.40 4.36
N TYR A 105 -3.86 -7.52 4.16
CA TYR A 105 -3.08 -7.46 2.92
C TYR A 105 -2.32 -8.77 2.66
N PHE A 106 -1.65 -9.32 3.68
CA PHE A 106 -0.97 -10.61 3.58
C PHE A 106 -1.94 -11.73 3.21
N TYR A 107 -3.11 -11.78 3.87
CA TYR A 107 -4.13 -12.79 3.60
C TYR A 107 -4.67 -12.72 2.17
N ILE A 108 -5.00 -11.51 1.67
CA ILE A 108 -5.47 -11.32 0.30
C ILE A 108 -4.38 -11.72 -0.71
N SER A 109 -3.13 -11.33 -0.44
CA SER A 109 -1.98 -11.70 -1.27
C SER A 109 -1.79 -13.23 -1.33
N PHE A 110 -1.84 -13.88 -0.16
CA PHE A 110 -1.75 -15.33 -0.04
C PHE A 110 -2.86 -16.03 -0.84
N LYS A 111 -4.12 -15.64 -0.62
CA LYS A 111 -5.25 -16.21 -1.36
C LYS A 111 -5.09 -16.07 -2.88
N ASN A 112 -4.58 -14.92 -3.34
CA ASN A 112 -4.38 -14.68 -4.77
C ASN A 112 -3.27 -15.52 -5.38
N VAL A 113 -2.19 -15.79 -4.65
CA VAL A 113 -1.14 -16.69 -5.12
C VAL A 113 -1.64 -18.13 -5.20
N TYR A 114 -2.24 -18.64 -4.13
CA TYR A 114 -2.61 -20.05 -4.04
C TYR A 114 -3.81 -20.41 -4.92
N THR A 115 -4.83 -19.55 -4.97
CA THR A 115 -6.07 -19.86 -5.71
C THR A 115 -6.01 -19.39 -7.17
N TYR A 116 -5.40 -18.24 -7.45
CA TYR A 116 -5.43 -17.60 -8.76
C TYR A 116 -4.08 -17.63 -9.50
N LYS A 117 -3.02 -18.15 -8.87
CA LYS A 117 -1.67 -18.28 -9.44
C LYS A 117 -1.10 -16.96 -9.99
N ILE A 118 -1.44 -15.84 -9.37
CA ILE A 118 -0.97 -14.51 -9.77
C ILE A 118 0.41 -14.26 -9.14
N GLU A 119 1.46 -14.26 -9.96
CA GLU A 119 2.85 -14.12 -9.49
C GLU A 119 3.13 -12.76 -8.81
N GLU A 120 2.47 -11.68 -9.24
CA GLU A 120 2.62 -10.34 -8.64
C GLU A 120 2.30 -10.35 -7.13
N CYS A 121 1.36 -11.19 -6.70
CA CYS A 121 0.97 -11.29 -5.30
C CYS A 121 2.04 -11.95 -4.42
N VAL A 122 3.05 -12.62 -4.99
CA VAL A 122 4.23 -13.10 -4.25
C VAL A 122 5.03 -11.91 -3.72
N VAL A 123 5.25 -10.90 -4.57
CA VAL A 123 5.86 -9.63 -4.14
C VAL A 123 5.02 -8.97 -3.06
N GLY A 124 3.69 -9.08 -3.19
CA GLY A 124 2.78 -8.57 -2.17
C GLY A 124 2.95 -9.23 -0.80
N MET A 125 3.08 -10.55 -0.76
CA MET A 125 3.38 -11.29 0.48
C MET A 125 4.72 -10.88 1.09
N ILE A 126 5.79 -10.79 0.28
CA ILE A 126 7.12 -10.36 0.73
C ILE A 126 7.05 -8.95 1.31
N SER A 127 6.36 -8.04 0.62
CA SER A 127 6.14 -6.67 1.08
C SER A 127 5.41 -6.63 2.42
N ALA A 128 4.33 -7.40 2.60
CA ALA A 128 3.59 -7.44 3.86
C ALA A 128 4.44 -7.96 5.02
N VAL A 129 5.24 -9.02 4.80
CA VAL A 129 6.18 -9.53 5.81
C VAL A 129 7.22 -8.47 6.17
N LEU A 130 7.76 -7.76 5.18
CA LEU A 130 8.73 -6.70 5.42
C LEU A 130 8.11 -5.54 6.22
N LEU A 131 6.85 -5.17 5.95
CA LEU A 131 6.12 -4.17 6.74
C LEU A 131 5.87 -4.60 8.19
N LEU A 132 5.63 -5.89 8.43
CA LEU A 132 5.55 -6.42 9.79
C LEU A 132 6.89 -6.30 10.52
N VAL A 133 8.00 -6.69 9.86
CA VAL A 133 9.35 -6.57 10.44
C VAL A 133 9.65 -5.12 10.78
N ILE A 134 9.41 -4.19 9.86
CA ILE A 134 9.58 -2.74 10.10
C ILE A 134 8.71 -2.26 11.27
N SER A 135 7.49 -2.79 11.40
CA SER A 135 6.57 -2.40 12.47
C SER A 135 6.95 -2.92 13.86
N ILE A 136 7.75 -3.98 13.94
CA ILE A 136 8.21 -4.60 15.19
C ILE A 136 9.58 -4.03 15.60
N CYS A 137 10.47 -3.82 14.62
CA CYS A 137 11.85 -3.39 14.86
C CYS A 137 12.03 -1.87 15.04
N TYR A 138 10.95 -1.09 14.92
CA TYR A 138 10.94 0.36 15.09
C TYR A 138 9.98 0.74 16.22
#